data_AF-A0A1Q8BD29-F1
#
_entry.id   AF-A0A1Q8BD29-F1
#
_cell.length_a   1.000
_cell.length_b   1.000
_cell.length_c   1.000
_cell.angle_alpha   90.00
_cell.angle_beta   90.00
_cell.angle_gamma   90.00
#
_symmetry.space_group_name_H-M   'P 1'
#
loop_
_entity.id
_entity.type
_entity.pdbx_description
1 polymer ?
#
loop_
_entity_poly.entity_id
_entity_poly.type
_entity_poly.pdbx_seq_one_letter_code
_entity_poly.pdbx_strand_id
1 'polypeptide(L)' 'MPEVTIVPKTGDINKQFGVYSNVCCGYEIIIREGASFPNCPNHRKSETTWNFVETEKIQQVVIRKQSQSNPAA' A
#
# COMPACT_ATOMS: atom_id res chain seq x y z
N MET A 1 4.50 -27.51 -0.15
CA MET A 1 5.30 -26.59 0.69
C MET A 1 4.40 -25.38 0.93
N PRO A 2 4.06 -25.02 2.18
CA PRO A 2 3.23 -23.84 2.40
C PRO A 2 3.98 -22.61 1.90
N GLU A 3 3.28 -21.77 1.14
CA GLU A 3 3.76 -20.48 0.71
C GLU A 3 4.00 -19.62 1.95
N VAL A 4 5.26 -19.47 2.35
CA VAL A 4 5.62 -18.61 3.47
C VAL A 4 5.44 -17.18 2.96
N THR A 5 4.32 -16.57 3.27
CA THR A 5 4.11 -15.14 3.07
C THR A 5 5.09 -14.40 3.98
N ILE A 6 6.25 -14.01 3.45
CA ILE A 6 7.23 -13.23 4.20
C ILE A 6 6.67 -11.82 4.33
N VAL A 7 6.18 -11.47 5.52
CA VAL A 7 5.69 -10.12 5.84
C VAL A 7 6.91 -9.24 6.16
N PRO A 8 7.19 -8.17 5.39
CA PRO A 8 8.32 -7.29 5.65
C PRO A 8 8.24 -6.60 7.02
N LYS A 9 9.41 -6.35 7.59
CA LYS A 9 9.61 -5.71 8.89
C LYS A 9 10.49 -4.48 8.77
N THR A 10 10.48 -3.62 9.79
CA THR A 10 11.39 -2.47 9.87
C THR A 10 12.83 -2.89 9.55
N GLY A 11 13.47 -2.15 8.63
CA GLY A 11 14.84 -2.37 8.22
C GLY A 11 14.99 -3.32 7.04
N ASP A 12 14.00 -4.17 6.74
CA ASP A 12 14.01 -5.00 5.54
C ASP A 12 14.08 -4.13 4.29
N ILE A 13 14.70 -4.66 3.24
CA ILE A 13 14.78 -3.97 1.95
C ILE A 13 13.62 -4.40 1.07
N ASN A 14 12.83 -3.41 0.67
CA ASN A 14 11.71 -3.61 -0.20
C ASN A 14 12.16 -4.08 -1.60
N LYS A 15 11.48 -5.10 -2.12
CA LYS A 15 11.82 -5.75 -3.41
C LYS A 15 10.94 -5.30 -4.57
N GLN A 16 9.85 -4.56 -4.30
CA GLN A 16 8.95 -4.09 -5.35
C GLN A 16 8.36 -2.74 -4.98
N PHE A 17 8.15 -1.85 -5.95
CA PHE A 17 7.44 -0.61 -5.70
C PHE A 17 5.97 -0.86 -5.33
N GLY A 18 5.45 -0.16 -4.32
CA GLY A 18 4.02 -0.09 -4.09
C GLY A 18 3.62 0.48 -2.73
N VAL A 19 2.35 0.27 -2.40
CA VAL A 19 1.74 0.76 -1.15
C VAL A 19 1.80 -0.34 -0.11
N TYR A 20 2.21 0.03 1.10
CA TYR A 20 2.28 -0.87 2.24
C TYR A 20 1.53 -0.27 3.42
N SER A 21 0.83 -1.10 4.18
CA SER A 21 0.12 -0.72 5.41
C SER A 21 0.73 -1.40 6.62
N ASN A 22 1.02 -0.66 7.69
CA ASN A 22 1.55 -1.29 8.89
C ASN A 22 0.47 -2.02 9.71
N VAL A 23 0.84 -3.14 10.32
CA VAL A 23 -0.11 -3.99 11.06
C VAL A 23 -0.61 -3.30 12.35
N CYS A 24 0.23 -2.47 12.98
CA CYS A 24 -0.08 -1.91 14.29
C CYS A 24 -1.06 -0.73 14.25
N CYS A 25 -1.01 0.13 13.23
CA CYS A 25 -1.83 1.35 13.15
C CYS A 25 -2.62 1.48 11.85
N GLY A 26 -2.34 0.65 10.85
CA GLY A 26 -2.94 0.77 9.52
C GLY A 26 -2.41 1.97 8.70
N TYR A 27 -1.25 2.53 9.02
CA TYR A 27 -0.69 3.62 8.24
C TYR A 27 -0.21 3.13 6.88
N GLU A 28 -0.66 3.78 5.83
CA GLU A 28 -0.27 3.50 4.46
C GLU A 28 0.91 4.38 4.03
N ILE A 29 1.92 3.76 3.42
CA ILE A 29 3.08 4.45 2.85
C ILE A 29 3.41 3.87 1.48
N ILE A 30 3.96 4.72 0.62
CA ILE A 30 4.55 4.29 -0.65
C ILE A 30 6.04 4.03 -0.41
N ILE A 31 6.49 2.81 -0.72
CA ILE A 31 7.91 2.45 -0.63
C ILE A 31 8.42 2.10 -2.03
N ARG A 32 9.55 2.69 -2.40
CA ARG A 32 10.27 2.36 -3.64
C ARG A 32 11.03 1.06 -3.49
N GLU A 33 11.27 0.36 -4.59
CA GLU A 33 12.19 -0.77 -4.60
C GLU A 33 13.57 -0.34 -4.10
N GLY A 34 14.22 -1.18 -3.30
CA GLY A 34 15.53 -0.92 -2.69
C GLY A 34 15.49 -0.03 -1.45
N ALA A 35 14.36 0.59 -1.11
CA ALA A 35 14.22 1.35 0.14
C ALA A 35 13.94 0.43 1.33
N SER A 36 14.35 0.86 2.53
CA SER A 36 14.08 0.12 3.77
C SER A 36 12.72 0.46 4.37
N PHE A 37 12.09 -0.51 5.03
CA PHE A 37 10.86 -0.28 5.77
C PHE A 37 11.11 0.54 7.04
N PRO A 38 10.36 1.63 7.28
CA PRO A 38 10.53 2.46 8.46
C PRO A 38 9.86 1.84 9.70
N ASN A 39 10.15 2.43 10.87
CA ASN A 39 9.36 2.20 12.08
C ASN A 39 8.02 2.95 11.99
N CYS A 40 7.00 2.43 12.65
CA CYS A 40 5.76 3.17 12.87
C CYS A 40 6.05 4.45 13.66
N PRO A 41 5.54 5.63 13.23
CA PRO A 41 5.82 6.90 13.88
C PRO A 41 5.32 6.96 15.34
N ASN A 42 4.28 6.19 15.67
CA ASN A 42 3.71 6.08 17.02
C ASN A 42 4.45 5.04 17.89
N HIS A 43 5.18 4.11 17.27
CA HIS A 43 5.87 3.00 17.95
C HIS A 43 7.34 2.94 17.53
N ARG A 44 8.07 4.04 17.69
CA ARG A 44 9.45 4.20 17.17
C ARG A 44 10.48 3.21 17.72
N LYS A 45 10.19 2.56 18.85
CA LYS A 45 11.08 1.60 19.53
C LYS A 45 10.71 0.14 19.27
N SER A 46 9.63 -0.11 18.54
CA SER A 46 9.10 -1.44 18.30
C SER A 46 9.23 -1.81 16.83
N GLU A 47 9.60 -3.07 16.58
CA GLU A 47 9.61 -3.61 15.22
C GLU A 47 8.21 -3.47 14.60
N THR A 48 8.16 -2.91 13.39
CA THR A 48 6.90 -2.72 12.65
C THR A 48 6.85 -3.68 11.48
N THR A 49 5.79 -4.48 11.41
CA THR A 49 5.46 -5.32 10.25
C THR A 49 4.57 -4.56 9.27
N TRP A 50 4.77 -4.82 7.97
CA TRP A 50 4.11 -4.14 6.86
C TRP A 50 3.45 -5.14 5.92
N ASN A 51 2.21 -4.90 5.52
CA ASN A 51 1.49 -5.68 4.52
C ASN A 51 1.48 -4.93 3.20
N PHE A 52 1.71 -5.62 2.08
CA PHE A 52 1.49 -5.04 0.77
C PHE A 52 0.00 -4.80 0.54
N VAL A 53 -0.36 -3.62 0.07
CA VAL A 53 -1.74 -3.27 -0.29
C VAL A 53 -1.91 -3.50 -1.77
N GLU A 54 -2.49 -4.63 -2.14
CA GLU A 54 -2.76 -4.99 -3.53
C GLU A 54 -3.86 -4.09 -4.12
N THR A 55 -3.50 -3.33 -5.17
CA THR A 55 -4.34 -2.26 -5.74
C THR A 55 -5.42 -2.78 -6.69
N GLU A 56 -5.54 -4.10 -6.92
CA GLU A 56 -6.49 -4.68 -7.86
C GLU A 56 -7.98 -4.40 -7.51
N LYS A 57 -8.27 -3.89 -6.31
CA LYS A 57 -9.64 -3.53 -5.89
C LYS A 57 -10.02 -2.06 -6.08
N ILE A 58 -9.12 -1.19 -6.56
CA ILE A 58 -9.37 0.27 -6.65
C ILE A 58 -9.93 0.70 -8.03
N GLN A 59 -10.09 -0.22 -8.99
CA GLN A 59 -10.45 0.15 -10.37
C GLN A 59 -11.93 0.55 -10.61
N GLN A 60 -12.86 0.36 -9.67
CA GLN A 60 -14.29 0.44 -10.01
C GLN A 60 -15.01 1.75 -9.65
N VAL A 61 -14.39 2.66 -8.87
CA VAL A 61 -15.15 3.81 -8.29
C VAL A 61 -14.95 5.14 -9.04
N VAL A 62 -13.85 5.35 -9.78
CA VAL A 62 -13.50 6.70 -10.27
C VAL A 62 -14.00 7.02 -11.70
N ILE A 63 -14.53 6.04 -12.45
CA ILE A 63 -15.05 6.27 -13.82
C ILE A 63 -16.57 6.11 -13.87
N ARG A 64 -17.29 7.00 -13.19
CA ARG A 64 -18.65 7.39 -13.60
C ARG A 64 -18.67 8.88 -13.89
N LYS A 65 -17.90 9.31 -14.89
CA LYS A 65 -18.22 10.55 -15.61
C LYS A 65 -19.54 10.31 -16.34
N GLN A 66 -20.66 10.66 -15.71
CA GLN A 66 -21.87 10.97 -16.47
C GLN A 66 -21.62 12.29 -17.20
N SER A 67 -21.06 12.21 -18.41
CA SER A 67 -21.17 13.30 -19.38
C SER A 67 -22.53 13.16 -20.06
N GLN A 68 -23.57 13.79 -19.50
CA GLN A 68 -24.72 14.17 -20.32
C GLN A 68 -24.39 15.51 -20.98
N SER A 69 -23.77 15.46 -22.15
CA SER A 69 -23.79 16.57 -23.09
C SER A 69 -24.96 16.35 -24.04
N ASN A 70 -26.03 17.13 -23.91
CA ASN A 70 -27.03 17.25 -24.97
C ASN A 70 -26.50 18.22 -26.03
N PRO A 71 -26.49 17.86 -27.33
CA PRO A 71 -26.30 18.83 -28.39
C PRO A 71 -27.64 19.39 -28.88
N ALA A 72 -27.57 20.66 -29.29
CA ALA A 72 -28.39 21.42 -30.25
C ALA A 72 -29.87 21.75 -29.92
N ALA A 73 -30.17 23.05 -29.93
CA ALA A 73 -31.07 23.71 -30.90
C ALA A 73 -30.78 25.22 -30.94
#